data_AF-A0A1X9T2V8-F1
#
_entry.id   AF-A0A1X9T2V8-F1
#
_cell.length_a   1.000
_cell.length_b   1.000
_cell.length_c   1.000
_cell.angle_alpha   90.00
_cell.angle_beta   90.00
_cell.angle_gamma   90.00
#
_symmetry.space_group_name_H-M   'P 1'
#
loop_
_entity.id
_entity.type
_entity.pdbx_description
1 polymer ?
#
loop_
_entity_poly.entity_id
_entity_poly.type
_entity_poly.pdbx_seq_one_letter_code
_entity_poly.pdbx_strand_id
1 'polypeptide(L)'
;MTYPEVHSLEESLAILKKYKDDVSKKDYEEIKSTICGHAIEDIFANEEDIIMLVKMSAYNLSSDEILAEYKEKGFVEYERKQ
;
A
#
# COMPACT_ATOMS: atom_id res chain seq x y z
N MET A 1 -8.89 3.70 -12.72
CA MET A 1 -9.79 4.19 -11.66
C MET A 1 -9.08 5.31 -10.93
N THR A 2 -9.79 6.27 -10.36
CA THR A 2 -9.17 7.31 -9.51
C THR A 2 -9.44 6.93 -8.06
N TYR A 3 -8.40 6.56 -7.32
CA TYR A 3 -8.52 6.38 -5.87
C TYR A 3 -8.68 7.77 -5.23
N PRO A 4 -9.66 7.95 -4.33
CA PRO A 4 -9.84 9.25 -3.68
C PRO A 4 -8.66 9.57 -2.77
N GLU A 5 -8.29 10.84 -2.71
CA GLU A 5 -7.33 11.34 -1.74
C GLU A 5 -7.82 11.08 -0.31
N VAL A 6 -6.85 10.90 0.59
CA VAL A 6 -7.10 10.66 2.02
C VAL A 6 -6.52 11.82 2.82
N HIS A 7 -7.18 12.18 3.92
CA HIS A 7 -6.84 13.36 4.70
C HIS A 7 -6.60 13.07 6.19
N SER A 8 -6.50 11.80 6.55
CA SER A 8 -6.21 11.38 7.91
C SER A 8 -5.54 10.01 7.98
N LEU A 9 -4.78 9.79 9.06
CA LEU A 9 -4.20 8.49 9.37
C LEU A 9 -5.30 7.41 9.56
N GLU A 10 -6.44 7.77 10.15
CA GLU A 10 -7.53 6.83 10.39
C GLU A 10 -8.08 6.24 9.09
N GLU A 11 -8.28 7.09 8.07
CA GLU A 11 -8.71 6.66 6.75
C GLU A 11 -7.66 5.75 6.07
N SER A 12 -6.38 6.09 6.10
CA SER A 12 -5.31 5.23 5.56
C SER A 12 -5.27 3.87 6.27
N LEU A 13 -5.39 3.84 7.60
CA LEU A 13 -5.41 2.59 8.36
C LEU A 13 -6.68 1.76 8.11
N ALA A 14 -7.82 2.40 7.88
CA ALA A 14 -9.06 1.73 7.51
C ALA A 14 -8.93 1.03 6.15
N ILE A 15 -8.22 1.63 5.21
CA ILE A 15 -7.93 1.01 3.92
C ILE A 15 -6.95 -0.16 4.09
N LEU A 16 -5.83 0.02 4.80
CA LEU A 16 -4.86 -1.05 5.06
C LEU A 16 -5.53 -2.30 5.66
N LYS A 17 -6.48 -2.10 6.59
CA LYS A 17 -7.22 -3.18 7.24
C LYS A 17 -7.93 -4.11 6.23
N LYS A 18 -8.31 -3.63 5.05
CA LYS A 18 -8.94 -4.44 3.99
C LYS A 18 -7.99 -5.53 3.44
N TYR A 19 -6.68 -5.29 3.53
CA TYR A 19 -5.61 -6.15 2.98
C TYR A 19 -4.89 -6.95 4.07
N LYS A 20 -5.42 -7.00 5.29
CA LYS A 20 -4.75 -7.64 6.43
C LYS A 20 -4.44 -9.12 6.19
N ASP A 21 -5.30 -9.82 5.47
CA ASP A 21 -5.17 -11.25 5.20
C ASP A 21 -4.33 -11.54 3.93
N ASP A 22 -3.94 -10.50 3.19
CA ASP A 22 -3.20 -10.60 1.92
C ASP A 22 -1.67 -10.62 2.13
N VAL A 23 -1.21 -10.30 3.34
CA VAL A 23 0.22 -10.26 3.73
C VAL A 23 0.44 -10.97 5.07
N SER A 24 1.70 -11.26 5.40
CA SER A 24 1.99 -11.81 6.74
C SER A 24 1.71 -10.79 7.83
N LYS A 25 1.47 -11.26 9.07
CA LYS A 25 1.30 -10.35 10.22
C LYS A 25 2.49 -9.39 10.40
N LYS A 26 3.71 -9.88 10.12
CA LYS A 26 4.92 -9.07 10.23
C LYS A 26 4.89 -7.94 9.22
N ASP A 27 4.64 -8.28 7.97
CA ASP A 27 4.57 -7.32 6.87
C ASP A 27 3.46 -6.28 7.07
N TYR A 28 2.29 -6.71 7.55
CA TYR A 28 1.20 -5.81 7.89
C TYR A 28 1.62 -4.73 8.91
N GLU A 29 2.31 -5.14 9.98
CA GLU A 29 2.79 -4.18 10.99
C GLU A 29 3.92 -3.29 10.47
N GLU A 30 4.77 -3.79 9.56
CA GLU A 30 5.78 -2.97 8.87
C GLU A 30 5.13 -1.91 7.98
N ILE A 31 4.16 -2.29 7.13
CA ILE A 31 3.40 -1.35 6.29
C ILE A 31 2.68 -0.31 7.15
N LYS A 32 2.02 -0.75 8.22
CA LYS A 32 1.36 0.14 9.18
C LYS A 32 2.35 1.12 9.82
N SER A 33 3.54 0.66 10.20
CA SER A 33 4.58 1.52 10.76
C SER A 33 5.01 2.60 9.75
N THR A 34 5.17 2.24 8.48
CA THR A 34 5.48 3.19 7.39
C THR A 34 4.40 4.25 7.25
N ILE A 35 3.12 3.86 7.19
CA ILE A 35 1.98 4.79 7.07
C ILE A 35 1.92 5.72 8.29
N CYS A 36 2.08 5.18 9.51
CA CYS A 36 2.11 6.00 10.72
C CYS A 36 3.29 6.99 10.73
N GLY A 37 4.45 6.58 10.22
CA GLY A 37 5.62 7.45 10.10
C GLY A 37 5.37 8.64 9.18
N HIS A 38 4.79 8.40 8.01
CA HIS A 38 4.43 9.45 7.06
C HIS A 38 3.33 10.39 7.57
N ALA A 39 2.39 9.87 8.36
CA ALA A 39 1.34 10.70 8.95
C ALA A 39 1.86 11.74 9.96
N ILE A 40 3.07 11.58 10.52
CA ILE A 40 3.72 12.61 11.35
C ILE A 40 4.04 13.86 10.52
N GLU A 41 4.23 13.68 9.22
CA GLU A 41 4.55 14.74 8.24
C GLU A 41 3.29 15.19 7.45
N ASP A 42 2.08 14.90 7.96
CA ASP A 42 0.80 15.17 7.29
C ASP A 42 0.67 14.52 5.89
N ILE A 43 1.34 13.38 5.67
CA ILE A 43 1.24 12.57 4.46
C ILE A 43 0.36 11.36 4.73
N PHE A 44 -0.72 11.21 3.97
CA PHE A 44 -1.70 10.14 4.14
C PHE A 44 -1.77 9.26 2.90
N ALA A 45 -1.60 7.95 3.08
CA ALA A 45 -1.64 6.99 2.00
C ALA A 45 -3.08 6.73 1.56
N ASN A 46 -3.36 6.91 0.27
CA ASN A 46 -4.65 6.53 -0.31
C ASN A 46 -4.67 5.03 -0.66
N GLU A 47 -5.73 4.56 -1.29
CA GLU A 47 -5.88 3.13 -1.61
C GLU A 47 -4.89 2.64 -2.67
N GLU A 48 -4.46 3.50 -3.59
CA GLU A 48 -3.40 3.18 -4.56
C GLU A 48 -2.07 2.91 -3.87
N ASP A 49 -1.66 3.82 -2.98
CA ASP A 49 -0.42 3.73 -2.22
C ASP A 49 -0.39 2.46 -1.36
N ILE A 50 -1.52 2.15 -0.71
CA ILE A 50 -1.64 0.98 0.17
C ILE A 50 -1.58 -0.31 -0.64
N ILE A 51 -2.24 -0.37 -1.80
CA ILE A 51 -2.12 -1.52 -2.71
C ILE A 51 -0.67 -1.70 -3.15
N MET A 52 0.04 -0.61 -3.44
CA MET A 52 1.46 -0.67 -3.81
C MET A 52 2.31 -1.29 -2.68
N LEU A 53 2.15 -0.80 -1.45
CA LEU A 53 2.86 -1.33 -0.28
C LEU A 53 2.56 -2.82 -0.03
N VAL A 54 1.29 -3.21 -0.15
CA VAL A 54 0.85 -4.61 -0.02
C VAL A 54 1.47 -5.47 -1.12
N LYS A 55 1.44 -5.01 -2.37
CA LYS A 55 2.02 -5.72 -3.53
C LYS A 55 3.52 -5.91 -3.37
N MET A 56 4.25 -4.88 -2.96
CA MET A 56 5.69 -4.96 -2.70
C MET A 56 6.01 -6.04 -1.67
N SER A 57 5.26 -6.07 -0.57
CA SER A 57 5.46 -7.06 0.47
C SER A 57 5.07 -8.47 0.01
N ALA A 58 3.87 -8.65 -0.55
CA ALA A 58 3.34 -9.95 -0.94
C ALA A 58 4.19 -10.66 -2.02
N TYR A 59 4.83 -9.89 -2.90
CA TYR A 59 5.71 -10.41 -3.96
C TYR A 59 7.21 -10.24 -3.66
N ASN A 60 7.56 -9.72 -2.48
CA ASN A 60 8.95 -9.41 -2.08
C ASN A 60 9.70 -8.58 -3.15
N LEU A 61 9.02 -7.56 -3.67
CA LEU A 61 9.55 -6.64 -4.67
C LEU A 61 10.22 -5.44 -4.00
N SER A 62 11.34 -5.03 -4.56
CA SER A 62 11.97 -3.74 -4.25
C SER A 62 11.18 -2.56 -4.84
N SER A 63 11.47 -1.36 -4.34
CA SER A 63 10.89 -0.12 -4.89
C SER A 63 11.25 0.07 -6.37
N ASP A 64 12.47 -0.33 -6.78
CA ASP A 64 12.89 -0.21 -8.18
C ASP A 64 12.10 -1.14 -9.10
N GLU A 65 11.83 -2.37 -8.66
CA GLU A 65 11.05 -3.35 -9.42
C GLU A 65 9.61 -2.89 -9.62
N ILE A 66 8.96 -2.37 -8.56
CA ILE A 66 7.58 -1.91 -8.69
C ILE A 66 7.47 -0.61 -9.51
N LEU A 67 8.45 0.28 -9.41
CA LEU A 67 8.51 1.49 -10.24
C LEU A 67 8.79 1.16 -11.71
N ALA A 68 9.61 0.13 -11.99
CA ALA A 68 9.82 -0.35 -13.35
C ALA A 68 8.53 -0.93 -13.93
N GLU A 69 7.82 -1.76 -13.16
CA GLU A 69 6.53 -2.31 -13.57
C GLU A 69 5.49 -1.21 -13.83
N TYR A 70 5.40 -0.22 -12.93
CA TYR A 70 4.51 0.93 -13.08
C TYR A 70 4.82 1.76 -14.33
N LYS A 71 6.11 1.99 -14.63
CA LYS A 71 6.54 2.72 -15.85
C LYS A 71 6.20 1.95 -17.12
N GLU A 72 6.31 0.62 -17.10
CA GLU A 72 6.10 -0.22 -18.28
C GLU A 72 4.60 -0.49 -18.54
N LYS A 73 3.82 -0.72 -17.49
CA LYS A 73 2.44 -1.25 -17.59
C LYS A 73 1.37 -0.30 -17.04
N GLY A 74 1.76 0.81 -16.43
CA GLY A 74 0.87 1.60 -15.58
C GLY A 74 0.57 0.90 -14.25
N PHE A 75 -0.39 1.41 -13.49
CA PHE A 75 -0.84 0.76 -12.26
C PHE A 75 -1.43 -0.62 -12.57
N VAL A 76 -0.73 -1.68 -12.19
CA VAL A 76 -1.24 -3.06 -12.25
C VAL A 76 -1.90 -3.38 -10.92
N GLU A 77 -3.23 -3.49 -10.93
CA GLU A 77 -4.01 -3.83 -9.73
C GLU A 77 -3.46 -5.09 -9.06
N TYR A 78 -3.42 -5.04 -7.73
CA TYR A 78 -3.18 -6.24 -6.94
C TYR A 78 -4.40 -7.16 -7.08
N GLU A 79 -4.27 -8.22 -7.86
CA GLU A 79 -5.25 -9.31 -7.87
C GLU A 79 -5.10 -10.11 -6.58
N ARG A 80 -6.05 -9.91 -5.65
CA ARG A 80 -6.14 -10.72 -4.43
C ARG A 80 -6.22 -12.19 -4.82
N LYS A 81 -5.28 -13.01 -4.34
CA LYS A 81 -5.39 -14.46 -4.48
C LYS A 81 -6.59 -14.93 -3.67
N GLN A 82 -7.60 -15.48 -4.35
CA GLN A 82 -8.75 -16.13 -3.71
C GLN A 82 -8.34 -17.37 -2.93
#